data_AF-A0A711Y0Y6-F1
#
_entry.id   AF-A0A711Y0Y6-F1
#
_cell.length_a   1.000
_cell.length_b   1.000
_cell.length_c   1.000
_cell.angle_alpha   90.00
_cell.angle_beta   90.00
_cell.angle_gamma   90.00
#
_symmetry.space_group_name_H-M   'P 1'
#
loop_
_entity.id
_entity.type
_entity.pdbx_description
1 polymer ?
#
loop_
_entity_poly.entity_id
_entity_poly.type
_entity_poly.pdbx_seq_one_letter_code
_entity_poly.pdbx_strand_id
1 'polypeptide(L)'
;MRFAEYPWTERKLYWLNEGGSHHFAAARYQACRLGISVPLTGRLSRFHVNMQMVSALCQQWHLFAIPADERLACFFRAMIAFECPFGNSELPRNMHNTIKSGVKLKLVWLERGHTKADIVADVLATAGFPDFGDQLKLLATSSLQKTHKLA
;
A
#
# COMPACT_ATOMS: atom_id res chain seq x y z
N MET A 1 15.79 19.20 -3.43
CA MET A 1 14.50 18.51 -3.69
C MET A 1 14.58 17.06 -3.20
N ARG A 2 13.45 16.45 -2.82
CA ARG A 2 13.37 15.03 -2.45
C ARG A 2 12.54 14.28 -3.50
N PHE A 3 13.05 13.15 -3.96
CA PHE A 3 12.36 12.26 -4.88
C PHE A 3 12.21 10.89 -4.23
N ALA A 4 11.12 10.19 -4.56
CA ALA A 4 10.88 8.84 -4.10
C ALA A 4 10.54 7.93 -5.27
N GLU A 5 11.03 6.70 -5.19
CA GLU A 5 10.67 5.63 -6.10
C GLU A 5 10.03 4.49 -5.31
N TYR A 6 8.82 4.11 -5.73
CA TYR A 6 8.04 3.03 -5.14
C TYR A 6 7.83 1.94 -6.19
N PRO A 7 8.44 0.75 -6.05
CA PRO A 7 8.43 -0.28 -7.10
C PRO A 7 7.04 -0.88 -7.35
N TRP A 8 6.10 -0.71 -6.42
CA TRP A 8 4.70 -1.14 -6.49
C TRP A 8 3.76 -0.12 -7.16
N THR A 9 4.30 0.95 -7.73
CA THR A 9 3.49 2.01 -8.39
C THR A 9 3.72 2.05 -9.89
N GLU A 10 2.67 2.40 -10.65
CA GLU A 10 2.78 2.59 -12.11
C GLU A 10 3.73 3.76 -12.46
N ARG A 11 3.69 4.86 -11.68
CA ARG A 11 4.59 6.01 -11.83
C ARG A 11 5.83 5.81 -10.96
N LYS A 12 6.98 5.52 -11.57
CA LYS A 12 8.20 5.17 -10.84
C LYS A 12 8.82 6.30 -10.02
N LEU A 13 8.62 7.57 -10.38
CA LEU A 13 9.27 8.70 -9.71
C LEU A 13 8.25 9.70 -9.18
N TYR A 14 8.29 9.93 -7.87
CA TYR A 14 7.50 10.92 -7.17
C TYR A 14 8.39 12.05 -6.70
N TRP A 15 7.94 13.28 -6.90
CA TRP A 15 8.54 14.42 -6.24
C TRP A 15 7.84 14.63 -4.89
N LEU A 16 8.61 14.49 -3.81
CA LEU A 16 8.13 14.68 -2.45
C LEU A 16 8.30 16.15 -2.08
N ASN A 17 7.29 16.94 -2.41
CA ASN A 17 7.26 18.35 -2.05
C ASN A 17 6.31 18.59 -0.88
N GLU A 18 6.79 19.26 0.16
CA GLU A 18 5.96 19.75 1.26
C GLU A 18 5.46 21.16 0.89
N GLY A 19 4.36 21.21 0.12
CA GLY A 19 3.74 22.46 -0.31
C GLY A 19 4.44 23.16 -1.49
N GLY A 20 3.77 24.11 -2.16
CA GLY A 20 4.36 24.86 -3.29
C GLY A 20 4.48 24.10 -4.62
N SER A 21 3.78 22.97 -4.76
CA SER A 21 3.71 22.21 -6.02
C SER A 21 3.16 23.05 -7.18
N HIS A 22 2.22 23.96 -6.90
CA HIS A 22 1.64 24.87 -7.89
C HIS A 22 2.64 25.95 -8.35
N HIS A 23 3.47 26.51 -7.45
CA HIS A 23 4.53 27.45 -7.83
C HIS A 23 5.56 26.78 -8.74
N PHE A 24 5.95 25.56 -8.41
CA PHE A 24 6.86 24.78 -9.24
C PHE A 24 6.24 24.42 -10.59
N ALA A 25 4.96 24.04 -10.64
CA ALA A 25 4.26 23.78 -11.89
C ALA A 25 4.23 25.04 -12.77
N ALA A 26 3.96 26.22 -12.20
CA ALA A 26 3.99 27.49 -12.91
C ALA A 26 5.41 27.83 -13.43
N ALA A 27 6.43 27.71 -12.59
CA ALA A 27 7.82 27.96 -12.99
C ALA A 27 8.27 27.01 -14.12
N ARG A 28 7.92 25.72 -14.02
CA ARG A 28 8.21 24.72 -15.05
C ARG A 28 7.48 25.00 -16.35
N TYR A 29 6.21 25.43 -16.27
CA TYR A 29 5.44 25.85 -17.45
C TYR A 29 6.11 27.03 -18.17
N GLN A 30 6.56 28.04 -17.43
CA GLN A 30 7.27 29.20 -18.00
C GLN A 30 8.61 28.78 -18.62
N ALA A 31 9.41 27.97 -17.93
CA ALA A 31 10.68 27.47 -18.46
C ALA A 31 10.50 26.71 -19.79
N CYS A 32 9.47 25.86 -19.89
CA CYS A 32 9.12 25.16 -21.14
C CYS A 32 8.72 26.14 -22.25
N ARG A 33 7.89 27.16 -21.95
CA ARG A 33 7.48 28.20 -22.92
C ARG A 33 8.66 29.00 -23.46
N LEU A 34 9.68 29.20 -22.64
CA LEU A 34 10.90 29.95 -22.98
C LEU A 34 12.00 29.07 -23.58
N GLY A 35 11.79 27.77 -23.72
CA GLY A 35 12.82 26.83 -24.19
C GLY A 35 14.02 26.68 -23.24
N ILE A 36 13.86 27.05 -21.97
CA ILE A 36 14.93 27.00 -20.97
C ILE A 36 14.95 25.62 -20.32
N SER A 37 16.07 24.92 -20.45
CA SER A 37 16.31 23.67 -19.73
C SER A 37 16.71 23.98 -18.28
N VAL A 38 15.91 23.52 -17.32
CA VAL A 38 16.19 23.66 -15.89
C VAL A 38 16.42 22.27 -15.29
N PRO A 39 17.68 21.84 -15.09
CA PRO A 39 17.97 20.55 -14.48
C PRO A 39 17.49 20.53 -13.03
N LEU A 40 16.77 19.48 -12.66
CA LEU A 40 16.28 19.28 -11.28
C LEU A 40 17.17 18.28 -10.59
N THR A 41 17.90 18.73 -9.56
CA THR A 41 18.73 17.87 -8.73
C THR A 41 18.12 17.70 -7.34
N GLY A 42 18.33 16.53 -6.76
CA GLY A 42 17.83 16.22 -5.43
C GLY A 42 18.17 14.82 -4.98
N ARG A 43 17.79 14.51 -3.74
CA ARG A 43 17.98 13.18 -3.16
C ARG A 43 16.88 12.25 -3.66
N LEU A 44 17.26 11.12 -4.25
CA LEU A 44 16.35 10.03 -4.60
C LEU A 44 16.38 8.97 -3.50
N SER A 45 15.22 8.70 -2.91
CA SER A 45 15.01 7.58 -1.99
C SER A 45 14.28 6.46 -2.71
N ARG A 46 14.87 5.26 -2.75
CA ARG A 46 14.23 4.06 -3.32
C ARG A 46 13.71 3.19 -2.19
N PHE A 47 12.43 2.83 -2.27
CA PHE A 47 11.79 1.99 -1.26
C PHE A 47 11.66 0.56 -1.77
N HIS A 48 11.69 -0.40 -0.86
CA HIS A 48 11.45 -1.81 -1.14
C HIS A 48 10.60 -2.40 -0.01
N VAL A 49 9.90 -3.49 -0.31
CA VAL A 49 9.20 -4.27 0.71
C VAL A 49 10.20 -5.19 1.38
N ASN A 50 10.32 -5.11 2.71
CA ASN A 50 11.22 -5.96 3.48
C ASN A 50 10.58 -7.35 3.67
N MET A 51 11.11 -8.36 2.98
CA MET A 51 10.60 -9.74 3.03
C MET A 51 10.58 -10.33 4.44
N GLN A 52 11.59 -10.06 5.26
CA GLN A 52 11.64 -10.58 6.64
C GLN A 52 10.48 -10.04 7.46
N MET A 53 10.16 -8.75 7.30
CA MET A 53 9.00 -8.14 7.97
C MET A 53 7.67 -8.65 7.40
N VAL A 54 7.59 -8.94 6.10
CA VAL A 54 6.40 -9.59 5.52
C VAL A 54 6.19 -10.97 6.13
N SER A 55 7.24 -11.78 6.25
CA SER A 55 7.16 -13.09 6.90
C SER A 55 6.72 -12.97 8.36
N ALA A 56 7.29 -12.04 9.12
CA ALA A 56 6.90 -11.81 10.52
C ALA A 56 5.42 -11.40 10.64
N LEU A 57 4.96 -10.50 9.77
CA LEU A 57 3.55 -10.10 9.71
C LEU A 57 2.64 -11.29 9.38
N CYS A 58 2.98 -12.08 8.37
CA CYS A 58 2.19 -13.24 7.95
C CYS A 58 2.22 -14.38 8.97
N GLN A 59 3.22 -14.45 9.85
CA GLN A 59 3.28 -15.41 10.94
C GLN A 59 2.35 -15.02 12.10
N GLN A 60 2.20 -13.72 12.37
CA GLN A 60 1.40 -13.24 13.49
C GLN A 60 -0.05 -12.92 13.10
N TRP A 61 -0.31 -12.55 11.83
CA TRP A 61 -1.60 -12.01 11.42
C TRP A 61 -2.11 -12.69 10.13
N HIS A 62 -3.42 -12.89 10.06
CA HIS A 62 -4.14 -12.93 8.79
C HIS A 62 -4.49 -11.48 8.42
N LEU A 63 -4.25 -11.12 7.15
CA LEU A 63 -4.43 -9.76 6.66
C LEU A 63 -5.37 -9.77 5.46
N PHE A 64 -6.56 -9.19 5.61
CA PHE A 64 -7.55 -9.14 4.53
C PHE A 64 -7.84 -7.71 4.09
N ALA A 65 -7.88 -7.50 2.78
CA ALA A 65 -8.35 -6.24 2.21
C ALA A 65 -9.88 -6.26 2.07
N ILE A 66 -10.56 -5.33 2.73
CA ILE A 66 -12.03 -5.19 2.70
C ILE A 66 -12.39 -3.80 2.14
N PRO A 67 -13.41 -3.70 1.25
CA PRO A 67 -13.98 -2.42 0.85
C PRO A 67 -14.42 -1.59 2.05
N ALA A 68 -13.99 -0.33 2.09
CA ALA A 68 -14.31 0.63 3.14
C ALA A 68 -15.68 1.28 2.90
N ASP A 69 -16.67 0.46 2.59
CA ASP A 69 -18.07 0.80 2.42
C ASP A 69 -18.91 0.13 3.53
N GLU A 70 -20.21 -0.10 3.28
CA GLU A 70 -21.11 -0.77 4.21
C GLU A 70 -20.58 -2.15 4.67
N ARG A 71 -19.82 -2.86 3.82
CA ARG A 71 -19.27 -4.18 4.15
C ARG A 71 -18.33 -4.11 5.36
N LEU A 72 -17.51 -3.06 5.45
CA LEU A 72 -16.62 -2.88 6.60
C LEU A 72 -17.42 -2.59 7.89
N ALA A 73 -18.50 -1.80 7.79
CA ALA A 73 -19.35 -1.52 8.93
C ALA A 73 -20.08 -2.78 9.42
N CYS A 74 -20.60 -3.60 8.49
CA CYS A 74 -21.17 -4.90 8.79
C CYS A 74 -20.15 -5.84 9.42
N PHE A 75 -18.92 -5.88 8.89
CA PHE A 75 -17.83 -6.67 9.45
C PHE A 75 -17.55 -6.27 10.91
N PHE A 76 -17.46 -4.96 11.22
CA PHE A 76 -17.20 -4.49 12.59
C PHE A 76 -18.31 -4.92 13.55
N ARG A 77 -19.58 -4.75 13.14
CA ARG A 77 -20.72 -5.19 13.95
C ARG A 77 -20.71 -6.70 14.19
N ALA A 78 -20.39 -7.48 13.17
CA ALA A 78 -20.28 -8.94 13.28
C ALA A 78 -19.14 -9.35 14.23
N MET A 79 -17.96 -8.70 14.15
CA MET A 79 -16.85 -8.97 15.06
C MET A 79 -17.18 -8.63 16.51
N ILE A 80 -17.87 -7.50 16.74
CA ILE A 80 -18.32 -7.11 18.08
C ILE A 80 -19.34 -8.12 18.62
N ALA A 81 -20.35 -8.48 17.84
CA ALA A 81 -21.38 -9.44 18.26
C ALA A 81 -20.81 -10.85 18.49
N PHE A 82 -19.80 -11.25 17.71
CA PHE A 82 -19.09 -12.51 17.88
C PHE A 82 -17.99 -12.44 18.96
N GLU A 83 -17.74 -11.25 19.52
CA GLU A 83 -16.65 -10.96 20.46
C GLU A 83 -15.30 -11.47 19.94
N CYS A 84 -14.99 -11.17 18.68
CA CYS A 84 -13.70 -11.48 18.07
C CYS A 84 -12.80 -10.24 18.12
N PRO A 85 -11.58 -10.33 18.67
CA PRO A 85 -10.62 -9.24 18.57
C PRO A 85 -10.14 -9.08 17.13
N PHE A 86 -9.96 -7.84 16.69
CA PHE A 86 -9.41 -7.52 15.38
C PHE A 86 -8.77 -6.12 15.38
N GLY A 87 -7.80 -5.92 14.50
CA GLY A 87 -7.25 -4.61 14.17
C GLY A 87 -7.76 -4.11 12.82
N ASN A 88 -7.68 -2.80 12.58
CA ASN A 88 -7.93 -2.22 11.26
C ASN A 88 -6.93 -1.10 10.94
N SER A 89 -6.55 -0.99 9.66
CA SER A 89 -5.67 0.09 9.20
C SER A 89 -5.99 0.51 7.76
N GLU A 90 -5.45 1.64 7.33
CA GLU A 90 -5.33 1.96 5.91
C GLU A 90 -4.28 1.06 5.24
N LEU A 91 -4.32 0.94 3.91
CA LEU A 91 -3.23 0.33 3.14
C LEU A 91 -2.01 1.25 3.14
N PRO A 92 -0.79 0.71 2.99
CA PRO A 92 0.40 1.53 2.80
C PRO A 92 0.26 2.49 1.61
N ARG A 93 0.90 3.65 1.73
CA ARG A 93 0.79 4.73 0.75
C ARG A 93 1.14 4.24 -0.66
N ASN A 94 0.35 4.65 -1.64
CA ASN A 94 0.51 4.33 -3.05
C ASN A 94 0.39 2.83 -3.41
N MET A 95 -0.03 1.94 -2.49
CA MET A 95 -0.32 0.54 -2.84
C MET A 95 -1.71 0.34 -3.42
N HIS A 96 -2.61 1.33 -3.28
CA HIS A 96 -3.93 1.31 -3.86
C HIS A 96 -4.32 2.69 -4.37
N ASN A 97 -4.97 2.74 -5.52
CA ASN A 97 -5.47 3.98 -6.11
C ASN A 97 -6.99 3.99 -6.07
N THR A 98 -7.55 4.58 -5.00
CA THR A 98 -8.99 4.73 -4.81
C THR A 98 -9.66 5.50 -5.94
N ILE A 99 -9.01 6.53 -6.50
CA ILE A 99 -9.59 7.35 -7.58
C ILE A 99 -9.74 6.50 -8.85
N LYS A 100 -8.74 5.68 -9.18
CA LYS A 100 -8.76 4.82 -10.37
C LYS A 100 -9.70 3.62 -10.21
N SER A 101 -9.75 3.02 -9.02
CA SER A 101 -10.55 1.82 -8.74
C SER A 101 -11.99 2.09 -8.35
N GLY A 102 -12.31 3.32 -7.91
CA GLY A 102 -13.63 3.68 -7.38
C GLY A 102 -13.95 3.09 -6.00
N VAL A 103 -13.08 2.24 -5.44
CA VAL A 103 -13.30 1.53 -4.17
C VAL A 103 -12.19 1.89 -3.21
N LYS A 104 -12.52 2.41 -2.03
CA LYS A 104 -11.53 2.57 -0.95
C LYS A 104 -11.38 1.21 -0.25
N LEU A 105 -10.15 0.79 0.03
CA LEU A 105 -9.87 -0.45 0.76
C LEU A 105 -9.31 -0.14 2.16
N LYS A 106 -9.60 -1.05 3.09
CA LYS A 106 -9.05 -1.10 4.45
C LYS A 106 -8.46 -2.47 4.70
N LEU A 107 -7.46 -2.54 5.56
CA LEU A 107 -6.89 -3.80 6.02
C LEU A 107 -7.52 -4.18 7.35
N VAL A 108 -7.96 -5.43 7.45
CA VAL A 108 -8.35 -6.08 8.69
C VAL A 108 -7.23 -7.01 9.13
N TRP A 109 -6.95 -6.98 10.42
CA TRP A 109 -5.89 -7.73 11.08
C TRP A 109 -6.51 -8.72 12.06
N LEU A 110 -6.28 -10.00 11.84
CA LEU A 110 -6.78 -11.09 12.69
C LEU A 110 -5.58 -11.87 13.22
N GLU A 111 -5.44 -11.96 14.54
CA GLU A 111 -4.30 -12.63 15.16
C GLU A 111 -4.35 -14.14 14.89
N ARG A 112 -3.26 -14.70 14.37
CA ARG A 112 -3.13 -16.13 14.12
C ARG A 112 -3.04 -16.88 15.44
N GLY A 113 -3.73 -18.01 15.55
CA GLY A 113 -3.75 -18.84 16.76
C GLY A 113 -4.80 -18.39 17.78
N HIS A 114 -5.50 -17.27 17.54
CA HIS A 114 -6.68 -16.91 18.32
C HIS A 114 -7.92 -17.57 17.71
N THR A 115 -8.55 -18.50 18.43
CA THR A 115 -9.62 -19.38 17.92
C THR A 115 -10.69 -18.67 17.10
N LYS A 116 -11.26 -17.57 17.61
CA LYS A 116 -12.31 -16.82 16.87
C LYS A 116 -11.76 -16.09 15.65
N ALA A 117 -10.53 -15.60 15.72
CA ALA A 117 -9.92 -14.82 14.65
C ALA A 117 -9.53 -15.74 13.49
N ASP A 118 -9.05 -16.95 13.79
CA ASP A 118 -8.80 -18.00 12.79
C ASP A 118 -10.10 -18.42 12.08
N ILE A 119 -11.20 -18.63 12.81
CA ILE A 119 -12.51 -18.94 12.20
C ILE A 119 -12.95 -17.81 11.25
N VAL A 120 -12.81 -16.55 11.67
CA VAL A 120 -13.16 -15.40 10.81
C VAL A 120 -12.25 -15.32 9.58
N ALA A 121 -10.95 -15.60 9.75
CA ALA A 121 -10.01 -15.63 8.65
C ALA A 121 -10.40 -16.69 7.60
N ASP A 122 -10.79 -17.88 8.04
CA ASP A 122 -11.27 -18.96 7.15
C ASP A 122 -12.54 -18.54 6.40
N VAL A 123 -13.47 -17.86 7.07
CA VAL A 123 -14.69 -17.32 6.43
C VAL A 123 -14.34 -16.28 5.37
N LEU A 124 -13.43 -15.34 5.66
CA LEU A 124 -13.01 -14.31 4.71
C LEU A 124 -12.28 -14.91 3.51
N ALA A 125 -11.39 -15.88 3.74
CA ALA A 125 -10.69 -16.61 2.69
C ALA A 125 -11.67 -17.38 1.79
N THR A 126 -12.61 -18.11 2.39
CA THR A 126 -13.64 -18.87 1.67
C THR A 126 -14.55 -17.96 0.86
N ALA A 127 -14.86 -16.77 1.38
CA ALA A 127 -15.64 -15.75 0.66
C ALA A 127 -14.85 -15.03 -0.44
N GLY A 128 -13.55 -15.34 -0.61
CA GLY A 128 -12.71 -14.78 -1.67
C GLY A 128 -12.19 -13.37 -1.41
N PHE A 129 -12.15 -12.92 -0.14
CA PHE A 129 -11.50 -11.66 0.17
C PHE A 129 -9.99 -11.77 -0.05
N PRO A 130 -9.33 -10.76 -0.66
CA PRO A 130 -7.90 -10.83 -0.94
C PRO A 130 -7.05 -10.91 0.34
N ASP A 131 -6.18 -11.91 0.41
CA ASP A 131 -5.10 -11.98 1.39
C ASP A 131 -4.02 -10.95 1.01
N PHE A 132 -3.85 -9.95 1.85
CA PHE A 132 -2.88 -8.87 1.65
C PHE A 132 -1.44 -9.32 1.92
N GLY A 133 -1.24 -10.33 2.77
CA GLY A 133 0.06 -10.94 3.02
C GLY A 133 0.66 -11.54 1.75
N ASP A 134 -0.15 -12.21 0.94
CA ASP A 134 0.30 -12.76 -0.35
C ASP A 134 0.68 -11.67 -1.36
N GLN A 135 -0.06 -10.57 -1.39
CA GLN A 135 0.31 -9.40 -2.19
C GLN A 135 1.65 -8.80 -1.75
N LEU A 136 1.89 -8.71 -0.44
CA LEU A 136 3.17 -8.23 0.09
C LEU A 136 4.35 -9.16 -0.29
N LYS A 137 4.17 -10.48 -0.25
CA LYS A 137 5.19 -11.46 -0.67
C LYS A 137 5.53 -11.31 -2.16
N LEU A 138 4.51 -11.11 -3.00
CA LEU A 138 4.70 -10.88 -4.44
C LEU A 138 5.47 -9.58 -4.72
N LEU A 139 5.15 -8.50 -4.01
CA LEU A 139 5.86 -7.23 -4.11
C LEU A 139 7.32 -7.31 -3.61
N ALA A 140 7.56 -8.04 -2.53
CA ALA A 140 8.91 -8.25 -2.01
C ALA A 140 9.78 -9.07 -2.99
N THR A 141 9.21 -10.11 -3.62
CA THR A 141 9.93 -10.96 -4.59
C THR A 141 10.22 -10.23 -5.91
N SER A 142 9.26 -9.48 -6.44
CA SER A 142 9.44 -8.68 -7.66
C SER A 142 10.42 -7.52 -7.51
N SER A 143 10.61 -7.02 -6.27
CA SER A 143 11.62 -6.00 -5.97
C SER A 143 13.04 -6.56 -6.04
N LEU A 144 13.26 -7.82 -5.62
CA LEU A 144 14.55 -8.51 -5.65
C LEU A 144 15.05 -8.79 -7.08
N GLN A 145 14.16 -9.15 -8.00
CA GLN A 145 14.54 -9.46 -9.39
C GLN A 145 15.01 -8.24 -10.20
N LYS A 146 14.65 -7.01 -9.79
CA LYS A 146 15.08 -5.77 -10.46
C LYS A 146 16.48 -5.33 -10.04
N THR A 147 16.91 -5.67 -8.83
CA THR A 147 18.26 -5.33 -8.32
C THR A 147 19.37 -6.15 -9.01
N HIS A 148 19.07 -7.36 -9.48
CA HIS A 148 20.05 -8.23 -10.14
C HIS A 148 20.23 -7.98 -11.65
N LYS A 149 19.50 -7.04 -12.26
CA LYS A 149 19.64 -6.68 -13.69
C LYS A 149 20.42 -5.39 -13.94
N LEU A 150 21.08 -4.84 -12.92
CA LEU A 150 21.85 -3.59 -12.99
C LEU A 150 23.33 -3.79 -12.60
N ALA A 151 23.89 -4.96 -12.90
CA ALA A 151 25.34 -5.20 -12.89
C ALA A 151 25.86 -5.19 -14.33
#